data_AF-A0A495Z9D0-F1
#
_entry.id   AF-A0A495Z9D0-F1
#
_cell.length_a   1.000
_cell.length_b   1.000
_cell.length_c   1.000
_cell.angle_alpha   90.00
_cell.angle_beta   90.00
_cell.angle_gamma   90.00
#
_symmetry.space_group_name_H-M   'P 1'
#
loop_
_entity.id
_entity.type
_entity.pdbx_description
1 polymer ?
#
loop_
_entity_poly.entity_id
_entity_poly.type
_entity_poly.pdbx_seq_one_letter_code
_entity_poly.pdbx_strand_id
1 'polypeptide(L)'
;MEFEGEFGMRVVVDTYTSNEELLAKLQAGATSYDIIMPSDYMVAIMIREGLLAMLDWNNIPNVKNISPQFRSKYFDPESRYTVPSSSRG
;
A
#
# COMPACT_ATOMS: atom_id res chain seq x y z
N MET A 1 5.24 16.36 8.40
CA MET A 1 6.25 16.96 9.30
C MET A 1 6.17 16.43 10.72
N GLU A 2 5.00 16.28 11.35
CA GLU A 2 4.90 15.67 12.70
C GLU A 2 5.55 14.28 12.78
N PHE A 3 5.22 13.38 11.84
CA PHE A 3 5.82 12.05 11.74
C PHE A 3 7.35 12.08 11.55
N GLU A 4 7.87 12.96 10.70
CA GLU A 4 9.32 13.08 10.46
C GLU A 4 10.06 13.55 11.72
N GLY A 5 9.48 14.51 12.44
CA GLY A 5 10.05 15.04 13.67
C GLY A 5 10.02 14.04 14.83
N GLU A 6 8.93 13.29 14.96
CA GLU A 6 8.76 12.27 16.01
C GLU A 6 9.73 11.10 15.84
N PHE A 7 9.90 10.63 14.61
CA PHE A 7 10.69 9.44 14.33
C PHE A 7 12.09 9.73 13.77
N GLY A 8 12.46 11.01 13.60
CA GLY A 8 13.79 11.41 13.12
C GLY A 8 14.12 10.91 11.72
N MET A 9 13.11 10.70 10.88
CA MET A 9 13.24 10.20 9.51
C MET A 9 12.73 11.24 8.50
N ARG A 10 13.19 11.12 7.25
CA ARG A 10 12.73 11.97 6.14
C ARG A 10 11.78 11.19 5.24
N VAL A 11 10.57 11.72 5.05
CA VAL A 11 9.57 11.17 4.14
C VAL A 11 9.77 11.81 2.76
N VAL A 12 10.02 10.97 1.76
CA VAL A 12 10.05 11.41 0.36
C VAL A 12 8.72 11.05 -0.27
N VAL A 13 7.93 12.05 -0.64
CA VAL A 13 6.63 11.87 -1.30
C VAL A 13 6.80 12.09 -2.78
N ASP A 14 6.45 11.08 -3.57
CA ASP A 14 6.22 11.20 -5.01
C ASP A 14 4.73 11.03 -5.29
N THR A 15 4.24 11.72 -6.32
CA THR A 15 2.84 11.63 -6.75
C THR A 15 2.78 11.13 -8.18
N TYR A 16 1.69 10.46 -8.51
CA TYR A 16 1.37 10.02 -9.86
C TYR A 16 -0.07 10.39 -10.17
N THR A 17 -0.38 10.50 -11.45
CA THR A 17 -1.68 10.95 -11.94
C THR A 17 -2.58 9.79 -12.39
N SER A 18 -2.01 8.61 -12.62
CA SER A 18 -2.75 7.41 -13.02
C SER A 18 -2.13 6.12 -12.49
N ASN A 19 -2.93 5.04 -12.45
CA ASN A 19 -2.42 3.73 -12.06
C ASN A 19 -1.40 3.20 -13.08
N GLU A 20 -1.56 3.53 -14.35
CA GLU A 20 -0.65 3.14 -15.43
C GLU A 20 0.72 3.78 -15.25
N GLU A 21 0.77 5.05 -14.81
CA GLU A 21 2.01 5.75 -14.47
C GLU A 21 2.72 5.05 -13.30
N LEU A 22 1.98 4.70 -12.24
CA LEU A 22 2.52 3.94 -11.11
C LEU A 22 3.08 2.58 -11.58
N LEU A 23 2.31 1.82 -12.36
CA LEU A 23 2.74 0.51 -12.84
C LEU A 23 3.99 0.59 -13.72
N ALA A 24 4.04 1.58 -14.63
CA ALA A 24 5.21 1.81 -15.48
C ALA A 24 6.46 2.15 -14.65
N LYS A 25 6.33 3.00 -13.62
CA LYS A 25 7.43 3.31 -12.69
C LYS A 25 7.96 2.04 -12.02
N LEU A 26 7.08 1.21 -11.46
CA LEU A 26 7.48 -0.03 -10.78
C LEU A 26 8.13 -1.04 -11.74
N GLN A 27 7.55 -1.25 -12.93
CA GLN A 27 8.09 -2.16 -13.94
C GLN A 27 9.42 -1.70 -14.53
N ALA A 28 9.64 -0.37 -14.63
CA ALA A 28 10.92 0.21 -15.01
C ALA A 28 12.02 0.04 -13.94
N GLY A 29 11.71 -0.64 -12.83
CA GLY A 29 12.66 -0.92 -11.76
C GLY A 29 12.72 0.17 -10.69
N ALA A 30 11.73 1.09 -10.63
CA ALA A 30 11.58 1.99 -9.49
C ALA A 30 11.12 1.18 -8.26
N THR A 31 12.07 0.46 -7.66
CA THR A 31 11.92 -0.42 -6.49
C THR A 31 12.19 0.31 -5.18
N SER A 32 12.40 1.63 -5.23
CA SER A 32 12.77 2.45 -4.07
C SER A 32 11.57 2.95 -3.26
N TYR A 33 10.36 2.47 -3.53
CA TYR A 33 9.17 2.86 -2.77
C TYR A 33 8.91 1.87 -1.64
N ASP A 34 8.88 2.36 -0.41
CA ASP A 34 8.51 1.56 0.76
C ASP A 34 6.98 1.40 0.89
N ILE A 35 6.23 2.41 0.45
CA ILE A 35 4.75 2.47 0.54
C ILE A 35 4.20 3.06 -0.76
N ILE A 36 3.14 2.44 -1.29
CA ILE A 36 2.37 2.92 -2.46
C ILE A 36 0.87 2.90 -2.14
N MET A 37 0.07 3.68 -2.89
CA MET A 37 -1.40 3.76 -2.71
C MET A 37 -2.18 3.44 -4.00
N PRO A 38 -2.03 2.24 -4.59
CA PRO A 38 -2.72 1.84 -5.80
C PRO A 38 -4.24 1.70 -5.59
N SER A 39 -5.00 1.72 -6.69
CA SER A 39 -6.41 1.31 -6.69
C SER A 39 -6.58 -0.21 -6.52
N ASP A 40 -7.76 -0.64 -6.05
CA ASP A 40 -8.13 -2.05 -5.83
C ASP A 40 -7.77 -3.00 -6.98
N TYR A 41 -8.12 -2.61 -8.22
CA TYR A 41 -7.82 -3.43 -9.40
C TYR A 41 -6.31 -3.57 -9.63
N MET A 42 -5.56 -2.50 -9.39
CA MET A 42 -4.11 -2.52 -9.57
C MET A 42 -3.42 -3.37 -8.49
N VAL A 43 -3.93 -3.37 -7.25
CA VAL A 43 -3.48 -4.31 -6.20
C VAL A 43 -3.60 -5.76 -6.68
N ALA A 44 -4.75 -6.13 -7.27
CA ALA A 44 -4.96 -7.49 -7.76
C ALA A 44 -3.94 -7.90 -8.84
N ILE A 45 -3.59 -6.98 -9.74
CA ILE A 45 -2.51 -7.22 -10.73
C ILE A 45 -1.18 -7.39 -10.00
N MET A 46 -0.80 -6.47 -9.12
CA MET A 46 0.50 -6.49 -8.46
C MET A 46 0.71 -7.74 -7.59
N ILE A 47 -0.34 -8.26 -6.94
CA ILE A 47 -0.27 -9.53 -6.20
C ILE A 47 -0.03 -10.69 -7.18
N ARG A 48 -0.73 -10.73 -8.32
CA ARG A 48 -0.56 -11.78 -9.33
C ARG A 48 0.84 -11.77 -9.94
N GLU A 49 1.40 -10.59 -10.18
CA GLU A 49 2.74 -10.41 -10.74
C GLU A 49 3.86 -10.53 -9.66
N GLY A 50 3.51 -10.76 -8.40
CA GLY A 50 4.48 -10.93 -7.31
C GLY A 50 5.25 -9.65 -6.95
N LEU A 51 4.65 -8.48 -7.18
CA LEU A 51 5.29 -7.17 -7.00
C LEU A 51 5.11 -6.58 -5.59
N LEU A 52 4.28 -7.20 -4.74
CA LEU A 52 4.02 -6.74 -3.37
C LEU A 52 4.67 -7.65 -2.34
N ALA A 53 5.27 -7.05 -1.31
CA ALA A 53 5.71 -7.76 -0.12
C ALA A 53 4.50 -8.12 0.76
N MET A 54 4.57 -9.28 1.41
CA MET A 54 3.59 -9.63 2.45
C MET A 54 3.80 -8.74 3.69
N LEU A 55 2.70 -8.37 4.31
CA LEU A 55 2.70 -7.61 5.56
C LEU A 55 3.03 -8.53 6.75
N ASP A 56 3.90 -8.04 7.63
CA ASP A 56 4.05 -8.60 8.97
C ASP A 56 3.09 -7.89 9.92
N TRP A 57 1.96 -8.54 10.21
CA TRP A 57 0.91 -7.98 11.06
C TRP A 57 1.36 -7.70 12.51
N ASN A 58 2.47 -8.30 12.98
CA ASN A 58 3.02 -7.99 14.29
C ASN A 58 3.57 -6.55 14.36
N ASN A 59 4.02 -6.01 13.23
CA ASN A 59 4.52 -4.63 13.13
C ASN A 59 3.40 -3.59 12.92
N ILE A 60 2.15 -4.03 12.77
CA ILE A 60 0.98 -3.17 12.50
C ILE A 60 -0.08 -3.35 13.60
N PRO A 61 0.23 -3.03 14.88
CA PRO A 61 -0.68 -3.26 16.00
C PRO A 61 -1.98 -2.46 15.90
N ASN A 62 -1.99 -1.39 15.11
CA ASN A 62 -3.16 -0.54 14.86
C ASN A 62 -4.17 -1.16 13.87
N VAL A 63 -3.87 -2.32 13.26
CA VAL A 63 -4.83 -3.06 12.40
C VAL A 63 -6.14 -3.39 13.15
N LYS A 64 -6.08 -3.50 14.48
CA LYS A 64 -7.25 -3.69 15.35
C LYS A 64 -8.31 -2.61 15.20
N ASN A 65 -7.94 -1.41 14.74
CA ASN A 65 -8.84 -0.28 14.54
C ASN A 65 -9.60 -0.34 13.20
N ILE A 66 -9.25 -1.28 12.32
CA ILE A 66 -9.87 -1.42 10.99
C ILE A 66 -11.15 -2.23 11.12
N SER A 67 -12.28 -1.66 10.70
CA SER A 67 -13.56 -2.37 10.70
C SER A 67 -13.47 -3.66 9.86
N PRO A 68 -14.06 -4.77 10.31
CA PRO A 68 -14.07 -6.04 9.57
C PRO A 68 -14.54 -5.92 8.12
N GLN A 69 -15.45 -4.98 7.83
CA GLN A 69 -15.97 -4.74 6.47
C GLN A 69 -14.92 -4.28 5.46
N PHE A 70 -13.75 -3.79 5.93
CA PHE A 70 -12.65 -3.36 5.07
C PHE A 70 -11.57 -4.41 4.88
N ARG A 71 -11.69 -5.57 5.55
CA ARG A 71 -10.75 -6.70 5.41
C ARG A 71 -11.22 -7.66 4.31
N SER A 72 -10.32 -8.55 3.90
CA SER A 72 -10.62 -9.69 3.00
C SER A 72 -11.35 -9.28 1.72
N LYS A 73 -10.82 -8.28 1.03
CA LYS A 73 -11.39 -7.78 -0.23
C LYS A 73 -11.08 -8.72 -1.39
N TYR A 74 -11.83 -8.60 -2.49
CA TYR A 74 -11.67 -9.47 -3.66
C TYR A 74 -10.23 -9.47 -4.22
N PHE A 75 -9.52 -8.35 -4.06
CA PHE A 75 -8.15 -8.19 -4.54
C PHE A 75 -7.10 -8.74 -3.57
N ASP A 76 -7.41 -8.86 -2.28
CA ASP A 76 -6.53 -9.43 -1.24
C ASP A 76 -7.38 -10.18 -0.20
N PRO A 77 -7.93 -11.36 -0.56
CA PRO A 77 -8.94 -12.05 0.26
C PRO A 77 -8.41 -12.49 1.62
N GLU A 78 -7.12 -12.76 1.71
CA GLU A 78 -6.45 -13.18 2.93
C GLU A 78 -5.86 -12.01 3.71
N SER A 79 -6.00 -10.77 3.22
CA SER A 79 -5.39 -9.57 3.82
C SER A 79 -3.90 -9.81 4.10
N ARG A 80 -3.14 -10.25 3.10
CA ARG A 80 -1.70 -10.53 3.24
C ARG A 80 -0.83 -9.39 2.75
N TYR A 81 -1.36 -8.47 1.94
CA TYR A 81 -0.57 -7.49 1.20
C TYR A 81 -1.01 -6.05 1.44
N THR A 82 -2.25 -5.82 1.91
CA THR A 82 -2.84 -4.48 1.96
C THR A 82 -3.34 -4.06 3.32
N VAL A 83 -3.26 -2.75 3.57
CA VAL A 83 -3.97 -2.06 4.66
C VAL A 83 -4.95 -1.06 4.01
N PRO A 84 -6.25 -1.12 4.35
CA PRO A 84 -7.22 -0.14 3.88
C PRO A 84 -6.80 1.29 4.23
N SER A 85 -6.70 2.14 3.21
CA SER A 85 -6.61 3.58 3.38
C SER A 85 -7.98 4.21 3.20
N SER A 86 -8.17 5.44 3.69
CA SER A 86 -9.45 6.13 3.61
C SER A 86 -9.93 6.22 2.15
N SER A 87 -10.98 5.47 1.82
CA SER A 87 -11.87 5.87 0.75
C SER A 87 -12.57 7.13 1.27
N ARG A 88 -12.23 8.31 0.74
CA ARG A 88 -13.24 9.36 0.73
C ARG A 88 -14.41 8.79 -0.06
N GLY A 89 -15.42 8.31 0.65
CA GLY A 89 -16.78 8.21 0.12
C GLY A 89 -17.38 9.60 0.09
#